data_AF-A0A819QJQ0-F1
#
_entry.id   AF-A0A819QJQ0-F1
#
_cell.length_a   1.000
_cell.length_b   1.000
_cell.length_c   1.000
_cell.angle_alpha   90.00
_cell.angle_beta   90.00
_cell.angle_gamma   90.00
#
_symmetry.space_group_name_H-M   'P 1'
#
loop_
_entity.id
_entity.type
_entity.pdbx_description
1 polymer ?
#
loop_
_entity_poly.entity_id
_entity_poly.type
_entity_poly.pdbx_seq_one_letter_code
_entity_poly.pdbx_strand_id
1 'polypeptide(L)'
;DHINKACPKINVLCSAADIKCPWTRTREELEKHIPTCKFAPLRSILAQMISENEQLNIKYEQLNIENEQLKFKNEQLYSEKQQLYIRKQQLYIQKQQLGLIKEQIMKNN
;
A
#
# COMPACT_ATOMS: atom_id res chain seq x y z
N ASP A 1 20.18 -41.32 -15.16
CA ASP A 1 19.76 -40.62 -13.91
C ASP A 1 19.13 -41.49 -12.81
N HIS A 2 19.64 -42.70 -12.57
CA HIS A 2 19.20 -43.50 -11.42
C HIS A 2 19.56 -42.83 -10.07
N ILE A 3 20.77 -42.25 -9.98
CA ILE A 3 21.33 -41.68 -8.74
C ILE A 3 20.45 -40.56 -8.18
N ASN A 4 20.01 -39.61 -9.01
CA ASN A 4 19.25 -38.44 -8.55
C ASN A 4 17.75 -38.73 -8.34
N LYS A 5 17.19 -39.73 -9.02
CA LYS A 5 15.73 -39.94 -9.04
C LYS A 5 15.26 -41.26 -8.40
N ALA A 6 16.12 -42.25 -8.19
CA ALA A 6 15.69 -43.59 -7.79
C ALA A 6 16.60 -44.29 -6.75
N CYS A 7 17.78 -43.77 -6.43
CA CYS A 7 18.68 -44.40 -5.45
C CYS A 7 18.09 -44.31 -4.02
N PRO A 8 17.80 -45.44 -3.34
CA PRO A 8 17.24 -45.42 -1.99
C PRO A 8 18.23 -44.95 -0.92
N LYS A 9 19.53 -45.20 -1.14
CA LYS A 9 20.62 -44.91 -0.21
C LYS A 9 21.19 -43.49 -0.33
N ILE A 10 20.71 -42.69 -1.27
CA ILE A 10 21.17 -41.31 -1.42
C ILE A 10 20.64 -40.46 -0.27
N ASN A 11 21.50 -39.60 0.29
CA ASN A 11 21.06 -38.59 1.24
C ASN A 11 20.22 -37.54 0.53
N VAL A 12 19.03 -37.25 1.08
CA VAL A 12 18.09 -36.26 0.59
C VAL A 12 17.69 -35.32 1.73
N LEU A 13 17.32 -34.10 1.35
CA LEU A 13 16.77 -33.12 2.26
C LEU A 13 15.27 -33.34 2.45
N CYS A 14 14.74 -32.97 3.61
CA CYS A 14 13.30 -32.91 3.83
C CYS A 14 12.65 -31.88 2.89
N SER A 15 11.39 -32.11 2.50
CA SER A 15 10.63 -31.15 1.70
C SER A 15 10.49 -29.78 2.37
N ALA A 16 10.52 -29.74 3.71
CA ALA A 16 10.48 -28.52 4.51
C ALA A 16 11.88 -27.92 4.79
N ALA A 17 12.92 -28.29 4.04
CA ALA A 17 14.26 -27.72 4.20
C ALA A 17 14.33 -26.23 3.86
N ASP A 18 13.43 -25.74 2.99
CA ASP A 18 13.26 -24.32 2.65
C ASP A 18 12.92 -23.48 3.89
N ILE A 19 12.10 -24.04 4.78
CA ILE A 19 11.79 -23.44 6.09
C ILE A 19 12.67 -23.99 7.23
N LYS A 20 13.88 -24.44 6.89
CA LYS A 20 14.95 -24.84 7.82
C LYS A 20 14.68 -26.11 8.64
N CYS A 21 13.92 -27.06 8.10
CA CYS A 21 13.94 -28.42 8.64
C CYS A 21 15.38 -28.98 8.59
N PRO A 22 15.98 -29.41 9.72
CA PRO A 22 17.37 -29.88 9.76
C PRO A 22 17.52 -31.34 9.29
N TRP A 23 16.43 -32.02 8.95
CA TRP A 23 16.47 -33.43 8.60
C TRP A 23 17.16 -33.64 7.25
N THR A 24 18.22 -34.46 7.27
CA THR A 24 18.97 -34.89 6.09
C THR A 24 19.45 -36.32 6.31
N ARG A 25 18.85 -37.29 5.61
CA ARG A 25 19.25 -38.70 5.66
C ARG A 25 18.89 -39.42 4.36
N THR A 26 18.98 -40.75 4.33
CA THR A 26 18.69 -41.54 3.13
C THR A 26 17.25 -41.38 2.67
N ARG A 27 16.99 -41.55 1.38
CA ARG A 27 15.63 -41.51 0.81
C ARG A 27 14.72 -42.56 1.44
N GLU A 28 15.23 -43.74 1.77
CA GLU A 28 14.46 -44.77 2.47
C GLU A 28 13.98 -44.31 3.87
N GLU A 29 14.82 -43.56 4.60
CA GLU A 29 14.44 -42.99 5.90
C GLU A 29 13.51 -41.78 5.77
N LEU A 30 13.47 -41.11 4.61
CA LEU A 30 12.59 -39.95 4.37
C LEU A 30 11.12 -40.33 4.50
N GLU A 31 10.72 -41.49 3.97
CA GLU A 31 9.34 -41.98 4.02
C GLU A 31 8.84 -42.14 5.47
N LYS A 32 9.74 -42.52 6.40
CA LYS A 32 9.44 -42.60 7.84
C LYS A 32 9.43 -41.22 8.51
N HIS A 33 10.23 -40.29 8.02
CA HIS A 33 10.31 -38.94 8.55
C HIS A 33 9.11 -38.08 8.19
N ILE A 34 8.63 -38.12 6.94
CA ILE A 34 7.54 -37.26 6.42
C ILE A 34 6.35 -37.16 7.38
N PRO A 35 5.72 -38.26 7.85
CA PRO A 35 4.54 -38.18 8.73
C PRO A 35 4.85 -37.65 10.14
N THR A 36 6.11 -37.64 10.55
CA THR A 36 6.56 -37.14 11.87
C THR A 36 7.23 -35.77 11.81
N CYS A 37 7.35 -35.19 10.60
CA CYS A 37 8.03 -33.93 10.39
C CYS A 37 7.20 -32.77 10.93
N LYS A 38 7.67 -32.14 12.02
CA LYS A 38 7.03 -30.97 12.63
C LYS A 38 7.04 -29.71 11.73
N PHE A 39 7.95 -29.67 10.75
CA PHE A 39 8.10 -28.53 9.84
C PHE A 39 7.13 -28.63 8.65
N ALA A 40 6.79 -29.84 8.20
CA ALA A 40 5.88 -30.04 7.08
C ALA A 40 4.55 -29.25 7.21
N PRO A 41 3.82 -29.28 8.34
CA PRO A 41 2.59 -28.49 8.49
C PRO A 41 2.85 -26.97 8.63
N LEU A 42 4.02 -26.55 9.12
CA LEU A 42 4.34 -25.12 9.25
C LEU A 42 4.59 -24.45 7.89
N ARG A 43 5.03 -25.22 6.89
CA ARG A 43 5.33 -24.70 5.55
C ARG A 43 4.10 -24.07 4.88
N SER A 44 2.95 -24.73 4.96
CA SER A 44 1.71 -24.20 4.38
C SER A 44 1.22 -22.97 5.13
N ILE A 45 1.31 -22.97 6.47
CA ILE A 45 0.94 -21.84 7.30
C ILE A 45 1.82 -20.62 6.99
N LEU A 46 3.14 -20.80 6.87
CA LEU A 46 4.07 -19.73 6.51
C LEU A 46 3.77 -19.17 5.12
N ALA A 47 3.52 -20.03 4.13
CA ALA A 47 3.16 -19.61 2.78
C ALA A 47 1.87 -18.78 2.77
N GLN A 48 0.86 -19.20 3.55
CA GLN A 48 -0.38 -18.45 3.72
C GLN A 48 -0.12 -17.08 4.37
N MET A 49 0.63 -17.03 5.48
CA MET A 49 0.95 -15.78 6.17
C MET A 49 1.72 -14.81 5.27
N ILE A 50 2.65 -15.30 4.45
CA ILE A 50 3.37 -14.47 3.48
C ILE A 50 2.39 -13.88 2.46
N SER A 51 1.50 -14.69 1.90
CA SER A 51 0.50 -14.22 0.93
C SER A 51 -0.47 -13.20 1.53
N GLU A 52 -0.94 -13.42 2.75
CA GLU A 52 -1.81 -12.47 3.48
C GLU A 52 -1.08 -11.14 3.74
N ASN A 53 0.20 -11.20 4.11
CA ASN A 53 1.00 -10.00 4.34
C ASN A 53 1.27 -9.21 3.05
N GLU A 54 1.53 -9.90 1.95
CA GLU A 54 1.63 -9.28 0.62
C GLU A 54 0.33 -8.57 0.22
N GLN A 55 -0.83 -9.20 0.44
CA GLN A 55 -2.13 -8.59 0.18
C GLN A 55 -2.38 -7.36 1.07
N LEU A 56 -2.00 -7.42 2.35
CA LEU A 56 -2.11 -6.29 3.26
C LEU A 56 -1.21 -5.12 2.82
N ASN A 57 0.02 -5.39 2.39
CA ASN A 57 0.92 -4.37 1.87
C ASN A 57 0.35 -3.70 0.62
N ILE A 58 -0.23 -4.45 -0.30
CA ILE A 58 -0.90 -3.89 -1.49
C ILE A 58 -2.04 -2.94 -1.08
N LYS A 59 -2.89 -3.36 -0.13
CA LYS A 59 -3.99 -2.50 0.37
C LYS A 59 -3.47 -1.25 1.08
N TYR A 60 -2.38 -1.37 1.84
CA TYR A 60 -1.75 -0.24 2.50
C TYR A 60 -1.24 0.79 1.49
N GLU A 61 -0.54 0.35 0.45
CA GLU A 61 -0.06 1.24 -0.62
C GLU A 61 -1.21 1.92 -1.37
N GLN A 62 -2.31 1.20 -1.63
CA GLN A 62 -3.51 1.78 -2.24
C GLN A 62 -4.11 2.90 -1.37
N LEU A 63 -4.28 2.65 -0.07
CA LEU A 63 -4.77 3.67 0.88
C LEU A 63 -3.83 4.87 0.97
N ASN A 64 -2.52 4.65 0.89
CA ASN A 64 -1.54 5.73 0.91
C ASN A 64 -1.67 6.63 -0.32
N ILE A 65 -1.85 6.04 -1.52
CA ILE A 65 -2.10 6.78 -2.76
C ILE A 65 -3.40 7.59 -2.67
N GLU A 66 -4.49 6.99 -2.18
CA GLU A 66 -5.77 7.69 -1.99
C GLU A 66 -5.64 8.88 -1.03
N ASN A 67 -4.88 8.71 0.05
CA ASN A 67 -4.64 9.77 1.03
C ASN A 67 -3.86 10.95 0.41
N GLU A 68 -2.82 10.68 -0.37
CA GLU A 68 -2.08 11.72 -1.09
C GLU A 68 -2.96 12.47 -2.11
N GLN A 69 -3.84 11.76 -2.82
CA GLN A 69 -4.82 12.40 -3.71
C GLN A 69 -5.78 13.32 -2.95
N LEU A 70 -6.26 12.89 -1.77
CA LEU A 70 -7.13 13.70 -0.93
C LEU A 70 -6.41 14.96 -0.41
N LYS A 71 -5.12 14.84 -0.02
CA LYS A 71 -4.30 16.00 0.38
C LYS A 71 -4.20 17.02 -0.74
N PHE A 72 -3.85 16.58 -1.96
CA PHE A 72 -3.77 17.46 -3.12
C PHE A 72 -5.10 18.18 -3.41
N LYS A 73 -6.22 17.44 -3.36
CA LYS A 73 -7.56 18.04 -3.54
C LYS A 73 -7.88 19.07 -2.47
N ASN A 74 -7.48 18.83 -1.22
CA ASN A 74 -7.70 19.76 -0.13
C ASN A 74 -6.88 21.05 -0.31
N GLU A 75 -5.63 20.95 -0.76
CA GLU A 75 -4.80 22.10 -1.11
C GLU A 75 -5.40 22.93 -2.26
N GLN A 76 -5.93 22.26 -3.29
CA GLN A 76 -6.63 22.93 -4.38
C GLN A 76 -7.86 23.71 -3.87
N LEU A 77 -8.71 23.08 -3.06
CA LEU A 77 -9.88 23.73 -2.46
C LEU A 77 -9.49 24.92 -1.58
N TYR A 78 -8.38 24.81 -0.84
CA TYR A 78 -7.85 25.92 -0.06
C TYR A 78 -7.46 27.10 -0.96
N SER A 79 -6.76 26.84 -2.06
CA SER A 79 -6.38 27.86 -3.04
C SER A 79 -7.60 28.55 -3.67
N GLU A 80 -8.59 27.77 -4.11
CA GLU A 80 -9.85 28.29 -4.67
C GLU A 80 -10.58 29.20 -3.66
N LYS A 81 -10.63 28.79 -2.39
CA LYS A 81 -11.22 29.61 -1.31
C LYS A 81 -10.50 30.95 -1.16
N GLN A 82 -9.17 30.97 -1.23
CA GLN A 82 -8.40 32.22 -1.15
C GLN A 82 -8.65 33.13 -2.36
N GLN A 83 -8.75 32.56 -3.56
CA GLN A 83 -9.08 33.32 -4.77
C GLN A 83 -10.48 33.95 -4.67
N LEU A 84 -11.47 33.20 -4.20
CA LEU A 84 -12.82 33.73 -3.95
C LEU A 84 -12.81 34.86 -2.92
N TYR A 85 -12.02 34.74 -1.85
CA TYR A 85 -11.85 35.80 -0.87
C TYR A 85 -11.30 37.08 -1.51
N ILE A 86 -10.22 36.98 -2.29
CA ILE A 86 -9.64 38.13 -3.01
C ILE A 86 -10.68 38.76 -3.94
N ARG A 87 -11.41 37.95 -4.71
CA ARG A 87 -12.44 38.44 -5.63
C ARG A 87 -13.55 39.21 -4.90
N LYS A 88 -13.98 38.71 -3.73
CA LYS A 88 -14.95 39.40 -2.87
C LYS A 88 -14.44 40.76 -2.41
N GLN A 89 -13.18 40.87 -2.01
CA GLN A 89 -12.58 42.14 -1.60
C GLN A 89 -12.48 43.14 -2.77
N GLN A 90 -12.10 42.68 -3.96
CA GLN A 90 -12.09 43.51 -5.16
C GLN A 90 -13.47 44.09 -5.49
N LEU A 91 -14.51 43.25 -5.44
CA LEU A 91 -15.90 43.68 -5.65
C LEU A 91 -16.35 44.71 -4.60
N TYR A 92 -15.95 44.53 -3.34
CA TYR A 92 -16.22 45.50 -2.29
C TYR A 92 -15.59 46.86 -2.61
N ILE A 93 -14.32 46.89 -2.99
CA ILE A 93 -13.60 48.13 -3.38
C ILE A 93 -14.29 48.80 -4.56
N GLN A 94 -14.63 48.05 -5.62
CA GLN A 94 -15.32 48.59 -6.79
C GLN A 94 -16.67 49.21 -6.41
N LYS A 95 -17.44 48.58 -5.52
CA LYS A 95 -18.70 49.12 -5.02
C LYS A 95 -18.51 50.45 -4.29
N GLN A 96 -17.46 50.56 -3.46
CA GLN A 96 -17.14 51.81 -2.76
C GLN A 96 -16.76 52.92 -3.75
N GLN A 97 -15.91 52.62 -4.74
CA GLN A 97 -15.52 53.57 -5.78
C GLN A 97 -16.72 54.08 -6.58
N LEU A 98 -17.64 53.19 -6.98
CA LEU A 98 -18.88 53.58 -7.65
C LEU A 98 -19.77 54.47 -6.77
N GLY A 99 -19.82 54.22 -5.46
CA GLY A 99 -20.51 55.09 -4.49
C GLY A 99 -19.96 56.51 -4.50
N LEU A 100 -18.64 56.66 -4.40
CA LEU A 100 -17.97 57.96 -4.44
C LEU A 100 -18.20 58.71 -5.76
N ILE A 101 -18.12 58.00 -6.89
CA ILE A 101 -18.40 58.61 -8.20
C ILE A 101 -19.84 59.13 -8.26
N LYS A 102 -20.81 58.34 -7.77
CA LYS A 102 -22.22 58.73 -7.74
C LYS A 102 -22.42 59.98 -6.88
N GLU A 103 -21.81 60.04 -5.70
CA GLU A 103 -21.86 61.23 -4.84
C GLU A 103 -21.27 62.47 -5.51
N GLN A 104 -20.15 62.32 -6.21
CA GLN A 104 -19.52 63.43 -6.94
C GLN A 104 -20.41 63.96 -8.06
N ILE A 105 -21.06 63.07 -8.82
CA ILE A 105 -22.01 63.46 -9.87
C ILE A 105 -23.21 64.22 -9.27
N MET A 106 -23.75 63.75 -8.15
CA MET A 106 -24.88 64.41 -7.49
C MET A 106 -24.54 65.80 -6.92
N LYS A 107 -23.28 66.05 -6.55
CA LYS A 107 -22.83 67.37 -6.07
C LYS A 107 -22.56 68.36 -7.20
N ASN A 108 -22.32 67.88 -8.41
CA ASN A 108 -21.95 68.69 -9.58
C ASN A 108 -23.13 69.01 -10.51
N ASN A 109 -24.32 68.45 -10.25
CA ASN A 109 -25.59 68.73 -10.92
C ASN A 109 -26.49 69.57 -10.01
#